data_AF-A0A6L3J3S3-F1
#
_entry.id   AF-A0A6L3J3S3-F1
#
_cell.length_a   1.000
_cell.length_b   1.000
_cell.length_c   1.000
_cell.angle_alpha   90.00
_cell.angle_beta   90.00
_cell.angle_gamma   90.00
#
_symmetry.space_group_name_H-M   'P 1'
#
loop_
_entity.id
_entity.type
_entity.pdbx_description
1 polymer ?
#
loop_
_entity_poly.entity_id
_entity_poly.type
_entity_poly.pdbx_seq_one_letter_code
_entity_poly.pdbx_strand_id
1 'polypeptide(L)'
;MIQTTNKYSKETFIRLNYWYDRIHGLVQEDIDKVNTMVEHIEKTRSDQYPRTGDNLFFVSGYGERSRMFFIDAVYGDNIILRDFSRVPFVSRDKEGIKCDMHGGECLLVKAGDVRFKAWTTSRFKHWGHYGACESGEVYYDAKVGLWECTASEQPESREWFKIHIRKNTRSGEDMYVGEISCKDEDGLKQFVNDHEGTIFAEEDSQEMVMLCFRHSDMRISPEEWEKMDCPVSMREIYGQMQEVKIVKDHKTHLTTFYY
;
A
#
# COMPACT_ATOMS: atom_id res chain seq x y z
N MET A 1 -12.75 -19.45 16.95
CA MET A 1 -11.38 -18.93 17.04
C MET A 1 -11.12 -18.59 18.51
N ILE A 2 -9.99 -19.00 19.10
CA ILE A 2 -9.64 -18.58 20.47
C ILE A 2 -9.17 -17.13 20.38
N GLN A 3 -9.90 -16.22 21.02
CA GLN A 3 -9.59 -14.80 21.07
C GLN A 3 -8.49 -14.59 22.12
N THR A 4 -7.35 -14.01 21.73
CA THR A 4 -6.31 -13.67 22.71
C THR A 4 -6.70 -12.38 23.40
N THR A 5 -7.17 -12.47 24.64
CA THR A 5 -7.37 -11.30 25.49
C THR A 5 -6.15 -11.05 26.35
N ASN A 6 -5.71 -9.79 26.48
CA ASN A 6 -4.54 -9.42 27.29
C ASN A 6 -3.27 -10.21 26.96
N LYS A 7 -2.91 -10.26 25.66
CA LYS A 7 -1.74 -11.01 25.17
C LYS A 7 -0.44 -10.60 25.86
N TYR A 8 -0.28 -9.30 26.12
CA TYR A 8 0.93 -8.73 26.70
C TYR A 8 0.72 -8.36 28.17
N SER A 9 1.54 -8.96 29.03
CA SER A 9 1.87 -8.41 30.35
C SER A 9 3.06 -7.45 30.25
N LYS A 10 3.32 -6.64 31.28
CA LYS A 10 4.50 -5.75 31.35
C LYS A 10 5.80 -6.48 31.03
N GLU A 11 6.00 -7.67 31.60
CA GLU A 11 7.21 -8.48 31.40
C GLU A 11 7.38 -8.94 29.95
N THR A 12 6.29 -9.41 29.32
CA THR A 12 6.33 -9.83 27.91
C THR A 12 6.46 -8.65 26.95
N PHE A 13 5.88 -7.50 27.31
CA PHE A 13 5.88 -6.30 26.48
C PHE A 13 7.28 -5.64 26.44
N ILE A 14 7.96 -5.57 27.60
CA ILE A 14 9.34 -5.05 27.70
C ILE A 14 10.31 -5.87 26.85
N ARG A 15 10.13 -7.19 26.74
CA ARG A 15 11.02 -8.02 25.90
C ARG A 15 11.04 -7.59 24.44
N LEU A 16 9.92 -7.05 23.96
CA LEU A 16 9.78 -6.57 22.60
C LEU A 16 10.09 -5.06 22.47
N ASN A 17 9.92 -4.31 23.56
CA ASN A 17 9.98 -2.84 23.60
C ASN A 17 11.04 -2.32 24.58
N TYR A 18 12.15 -3.04 24.73
CA TYR A 18 13.20 -2.72 25.71
C TYR A 18 13.76 -1.31 25.55
N TRP A 19 14.02 -0.89 24.32
CA TRP A 19 14.55 0.45 24.04
C TRP A 19 13.54 1.55 24.30
N TYR A 20 12.27 1.31 23.96
CA TYR A 20 11.18 2.22 24.26
C TYR A 20 11.06 2.43 25.78
N ASP A 21 11.04 1.36 26.57
CA ASP A 21 10.99 1.44 28.04
C ASP A 21 12.19 2.20 28.62
N ARG A 22 13.39 1.94 28.11
CA ARG A 22 14.61 2.60 28.57
C ARG A 22 14.61 4.11 28.32
N ILE A 23 14.05 4.57 27.20
CA ILE A 23 14.09 5.97 26.78
C ILE A 23 12.88 6.75 27.32
N HIS A 24 11.69 6.17 27.20
CA HIS A 24 10.42 6.86 27.43
C HIS A 24 9.69 6.40 28.70
N GLY A 25 10.10 5.27 29.30
CA GLY A 25 9.46 4.70 30.48
C GLY A 25 8.09 4.10 30.16
N LEU A 26 8.01 2.77 30.07
CA LEU A 26 6.79 2.09 29.68
C LEU A 26 5.72 2.21 30.76
N VAL A 27 4.52 2.65 30.36
CA VAL A 27 3.35 2.78 31.24
C VAL A 27 2.27 1.76 30.92
N GLN A 28 1.33 1.56 31.84
CA GLN A 28 0.22 0.61 31.64
C GLN A 28 -0.64 0.97 30.42
N GLU A 29 -0.80 2.26 30.12
CA GLU A 29 -1.54 2.74 28.96
C GLU A 29 -0.97 2.20 27.62
N ASP A 30 0.35 2.05 27.50
CA ASP A 30 0.97 1.48 26.29
C ASP A 30 0.57 0.02 26.11
N ILE A 31 0.59 -0.75 27.20
CA ILE A 31 0.22 -2.17 27.22
C ILE A 31 -1.26 -2.33 26.86
N ASP A 32 -2.13 -1.52 27.46
CA ASP A 32 -3.57 -1.59 27.27
C ASP A 32 -3.96 -1.25 25.82
N LYS A 33 -3.32 -0.22 25.24
CA LYS A 33 -3.49 0.13 23.81
C LYS A 33 -3.05 -1.01 22.90
N VAL A 34 -1.88 -1.59 23.16
CA VAL A 34 -1.37 -2.72 22.37
C VAL A 34 -2.28 -3.93 22.46
N ASN A 35 -2.73 -4.31 23.65
CA ASN A 35 -3.65 -5.43 23.83
C ASN A 35 -4.97 -5.18 23.10
N THR A 36 -5.51 -3.96 23.17
CA THR A 36 -6.71 -3.57 22.42
C THR A 36 -6.51 -3.71 20.91
N MET A 37 -5.34 -3.31 20.39
CA MET A 37 -5.01 -3.43 18.97
C MET A 37 -4.84 -4.89 18.54
N VAL A 38 -4.15 -5.71 19.33
CA VAL A 38 -4.01 -7.15 19.08
C VAL A 38 -5.37 -7.82 19.04
N GLU A 39 -6.22 -7.57 20.02
CA GLU A 39 -7.58 -8.11 20.06
C GLU A 39 -8.39 -7.70 18.83
N HIS A 40 -8.28 -6.43 18.42
CA HIS A 40 -8.96 -5.92 17.23
C HIS A 40 -8.46 -6.60 15.93
N ILE A 41 -7.15 -6.74 15.78
CA ILE A 41 -6.55 -7.44 14.63
C ILE A 41 -7.03 -8.88 14.60
N GLU A 42 -6.82 -9.64 15.68
CA GLU A 42 -7.11 -11.07 15.70
C GLU A 42 -8.61 -11.35 15.56
N LYS A 43 -9.49 -10.49 16.10
CA LYS A 43 -10.95 -10.61 15.97
C LYS A 43 -11.45 -10.38 14.54
N THR A 44 -10.76 -9.55 13.76
CA THR A 44 -11.18 -9.19 12.39
C THR A 44 -10.62 -10.13 11.32
N ARG A 45 -9.81 -11.14 11.70
CA ARG A 45 -9.26 -12.12 10.76
C ARG A 45 -10.25 -13.22 10.40
N SER A 46 -10.06 -13.78 9.21
CA SER A 46 -10.83 -14.89 8.66
C SER A 46 -9.92 -15.83 7.87
N ASP A 47 -10.27 -17.11 7.79
CA ASP A 47 -9.67 -18.06 6.86
C ASP A 47 -10.41 -18.12 5.51
N GLN A 48 -11.47 -17.31 5.36
CA GLN A 48 -12.27 -17.23 4.12
C GLN A 48 -11.83 -16.08 3.22
N TYR A 49 -11.46 -14.94 3.80
CA TYR A 49 -11.09 -13.74 3.06
C TYR A 49 -9.82 -13.11 3.63
N PRO A 50 -8.83 -12.76 2.78
CA PRO A 50 -7.66 -12.02 3.21
C PRO A 50 -8.01 -10.62 3.69
N ARG A 51 -7.24 -10.11 4.64
CA ARG A 51 -7.41 -8.75 5.17
C ARG A 51 -6.08 -7.99 5.17
N THR A 52 -6.16 -6.66 5.17
CA THR A 52 -5.00 -5.78 5.36
C THR A 52 -4.17 -6.18 6.58
N GLY A 53 -2.85 -6.32 6.38
CA GLY A 53 -1.88 -6.78 7.36
C GLY A 53 -1.69 -8.30 7.45
N ASP A 54 -2.44 -9.10 6.68
CA ASP A 54 -2.12 -10.52 6.48
C ASP A 54 -0.87 -10.70 5.62
N ASN A 55 -0.34 -11.92 5.59
CA ASN A 55 0.81 -12.28 4.76
C ASN A 55 0.41 -13.12 3.55
N LEU A 56 1.10 -12.94 2.43
CA LEU A 56 0.93 -13.75 1.23
C LEU A 56 2.29 -14.14 0.64
N PHE A 57 2.42 -15.37 0.13
CA PHE A 57 3.54 -15.76 -0.72
C PHE A 57 3.03 -16.43 -2.01
N PHE A 58 3.83 -16.35 -3.06
CA PHE A 58 3.55 -17.02 -4.32
C PHE A 58 4.18 -18.42 -4.33
N VAL A 59 3.50 -19.35 -5.00
CA VAL A 59 4.01 -20.69 -5.29
C VAL A 59 4.20 -20.82 -6.80
N SER A 60 5.42 -21.13 -7.24
CA SER A 60 5.75 -21.37 -8.64
C SER A 60 5.15 -22.70 -9.13
N GLY A 61 5.08 -22.90 -10.45
CA GLY A 61 4.67 -24.19 -11.04
C GLY A 61 5.54 -25.38 -10.61
N TYR A 62 6.77 -25.12 -10.13
CA TYR A 62 7.69 -26.12 -9.60
C TYR A 62 7.58 -26.31 -8.07
N GLY A 63 6.66 -25.60 -7.41
CA GLY A 63 6.45 -25.68 -5.96
C GLY A 63 7.37 -24.79 -5.13
N GLU A 64 8.17 -23.93 -5.75
CA GLU A 64 9.05 -22.98 -5.05
C GLU A 64 8.23 -21.83 -4.47
N ARG A 65 8.60 -21.39 -3.25
CA ARG A 65 7.94 -20.27 -2.58
C ARG A 65 8.71 -18.99 -2.81
N SER A 66 7.99 -17.91 -3.14
CA SER A 66 8.56 -16.56 -3.07
C SER A 66 8.84 -16.16 -1.62
N ARG A 67 9.49 -15.01 -1.45
CA ARG A 67 9.44 -14.25 -0.18
C ARG A 67 8.00 -13.93 0.21
N MET A 68 7.80 -13.58 1.48
CA MET A 68 6.52 -13.10 2.00
C MET A 68 6.28 -11.64 1.63
N PHE A 69 5.04 -11.34 1.30
CA PHE A 69 4.51 -10.00 1.07
C PHE A 69 3.45 -9.68 2.12
N PHE A 70 3.29 -8.40 2.45
CA PHE A 70 2.16 -7.92 3.24
C PHE A 70 0.99 -7.61 2.33
N ILE A 71 -0.22 -7.95 2.78
CA ILE A 71 -1.45 -7.44 2.18
C ILE A 71 -1.63 -5.98 2.62
N ASP A 72 -1.43 -5.06 1.68
CA ASP A 72 -1.53 -3.61 1.86
C ASP A 72 -2.99 -3.15 1.89
N ALA A 73 -3.78 -3.65 0.93
CA ALA A 73 -5.21 -3.36 0.87
C ALA A 73 -5.96 -4.47 0.12
N VAL A 74 -7.26 -4.57 0.39
CA VAL A 74 -8.19 -5.43 -0.32
C VAL A 74 -9.35 -4.58 -0.81
N TYR A 75 -9.53 -4.52 -2.13
CA TYR A 75 -10.57 -3.73 -2.81
C TYR A 75 -11.39 -4.64 -3.73
N GLY A 76 -12.54 -5.11 -3.23
CA GLY A 76 -13.36 -6.08 -3.93
C GLY A 76 -12.56 -7.33 -4.29
N ASP A 77 -12.47 -7.63 -5.59
CA ASP A 77 -11.72 -8.79 -6.11
C ASP A 77 -10.22 -8.53 -6.27
N ASN A 78 -9.70 -7.38 -5.85
CA ASN A 78 -8.29 -7.02 -6.01
C ASN A 78 -7.58 -6.95 -4.65
N ILE A 79 -6.40 -7.52 -4.57
CA ILE A 79 -5.52 -7.49 -3.40
C ILE A 79 -4.22 -6.81 -3.80
N ILE A 80 -3.85 -5.78 -3.04
CA ILE A 80 -2.59 -5.07 -3.20
C ILE A 80 -1.59 -5.68 -2.23
N LEU A 81 -0.47 -6.16 -2.76
CA LEU A 81 0.63 -6.72 -2.01
C LEU A 81 1.81 -5.78 -1.99
N ARG A 82 2.54 -5.78 -0.88
CA ARG A 82 3.76 -4.99 -0.73
C ARG A 82 4.93 -5.84 -0.27
N ASP A 83 6.05 -5.66 -0.96
CA ASP A 83 7.34 -6.13 -0.49
C ASP A 83 7.87 -5.16 0.58
N PHE A 84 7.33 -5.29 1.79
CA PHE A 84 7.65 -4.39 2.89
C PHE A 84 8.62 -5.07 3.85
N SER A 85 9.89 -4.66 3.81
CA SER A 85 10.95 -5.22 4.66
C SER A 85 10.98 -4.66 6.09
N ARG A 86 10.09 -3.71 6.41
CA ARG A 86 9.98 -3.05 7.72
C ARG A 86 8.75 -3.53 8.49
N VAL A 87 8.59 -3.05 9.72
CA VAL A 87 7.37 -3.27 10.52
C VAL A 87 6.33 -2.19 10.17
N PRO A 88 5.12 -2.55 9.71
CA PRO A 88 4.09 -1.59 9.33
C PRO A 88 3.56 -0.81 10.52
N PHE A 89 3.38 0.51 10.34
CA PHE A 89 2.58 1.31 11.25
C PHE A 89 1.11 0.97 11.03
N VAL A 90 0.34 0.84 12.11
CA VAL A 90 -1.07 0.48 11.99
C VAL A 90 -1.98 1.39 12.78
N SER A 91 -3.15 1.64 12.22
CA SER A 91 -4.25 2.31 12.87
C SER A 91 -5.52 1.47 12.77
N ARG A 92 -6.45 1.72 13.68
CA ARG A 92 -7.72 1.01 13.71
C ARG A 92 -8.59 1.43 12.53
N ASP A 93 -9.20 0.45 11.88
CA ASP A 93 -10.24 0.65 10.88
C ASP A 93 -11.53 -0.08 11.29
N LYS A 94 -12.67 0.33 10.70
CA LYS A 94 -13.98 -0.29 10.98
C LYS A 94 -13.95 -1.80 10.74
N GLU A 95 -13.31 -2.22 9.65
CA GLU A 95 -13.32 -3.60 9.15
C GLU A 95 -12.02 -4.37 9.46
N GLY A 96 -11.10 -3.74 10.19
CA GLY A 96 -9.78 -4.30 10.48
C GLY A 96 -8.78 -3.22 10.84
N ILE A 97 -7.70 -3.12 10.06
CA ILE A 97 -6.65 -2.12 10.29
C ILE A 97 -6.29 -1.44 8.97
N LYS A 98 -5.83 -0.20 9.06
CA LYS A 98 -5.07 0.45 7.99
C LYS A 98 -3.60 0.30 8.31
N CYS A 99 -2.83 -0.15 7.32
CA CYS A 99 -1.38 -0.23 7.40
C CYS A 99 -0.79 0.97 6.67
N ASP A 100 -0.01 1.77 7.39
CA ASP A 100 0.87 2.74 6.78
C ASP A 100 2.17 2.03 6.35
N MET A 101 2.24 1.80 5.05
CA MET A 101 3.41 1.31 4.35
C MET A 101 3.72 2.23 3.17
N HIS A 102 4.00 3.50 3.47
CA HIS A 102 4.36 4.50 2.46
C HIS A 102 5.50 4.05 1.53
N GLY A 103 5.31 4.37 0.24
CA GLY A 103 6.34 4.24 -0.81
C GLY A 103 6.60 2.81 -1.28
N GLY A 104 6.82 2.67 -2.58
CA GLY A 104 7.36 1.45 -3.18
C GLY A 104 6.39 0.67 -4.07
N GLU A 105 7.00 -0.16 -4.90
CA GLU A 105 6.35 -1.10 -5.83
C GLU A 105 5.37 -1.98 -5.08
N CYS A 106 4.21 -2.18 -5.69
CA CYS A 106 3.22 -3.12 -5.20
C CYS A 106 2.85 -4.10 -6.31
N LEU A 107 2.33 -5.25 -5.90
CA LEU A 107 1.80 -6.25 -6.81
C LEU A 107 0.30 -6.32 -6.65
N LEU A 108 -0.39 -6.45 -7.78
CA LEU A 108 -1.83 -6.64 -7.82
C LEU A 108 -2.12 -8.11 -8.05
N VAL A 109 -2.94 -8.72 -7.21
CA VAL A 109 -3.43 -10.10 -7.37
C VAL A 109 -4.94 -10.15 -7.24
N LYS A 110 -5.59 -11.12 -7.87
CA LYS A 110 -7.03 -11.31 -7.73
C LYS A 110 -7.32 -12.13 -6.47
N ALA A 111 -8.36 -11.72 -5.73
CA ALA A 111 -8.78 -12.42 -4.52
C ALA A 111 -9.16 -13.89 -4.78
N GLY A 112 -9.73 -14.18 -5.96
CA GLY A 112 -10.06 -15.55 -6.38
C GLY A 112 -8.86 -16.48 -6.59
N ASP A 113 -7.65 -15.92 -6.77
CA ASP A 113 -6.42 -16.71 -6.96
C ASP A 113 -5.72 -17.03 -5.63
N VAL A 114 -6.20 -16.45 -4.54
CA VAL A 114 -5.58 -16.53 -3.21
C VAL A 114 -6.30 -17.55 -2.35
N ARG A 115 -5.52 -18.41 -1.68
CA ARG A 115 -6.04 -19.48 -0.82
C ARG A 115 -5.45 -19.40 0.57
N PHE A 116 -6.29 -19.63 1.59
CA PHE A 116 -5.82 -19.68 2.95
C PHE A 116 -4.89 -20.86 3.14
N LYS A 117 -3.71 -20.61 3.72
CA LYS A 117 -2.72 -21.64 3.98
C LYS A 117 -2.70 -22.05 5.45
N ALA A 118 -2.52 -21.07 6.32
CA ALA A 118 -2.35 -21.30 7.75
C ALA A 118 -2.54 -19.99 8.52
N TRP A 119 -2.64 -20.12 9.84
CA TRP A 119 -2.45 -18.99 10.73
C TRP A 119 -0.97 -18.76 10.98
N THR A 120 -0.55 -17.49 11.00
CA THR A 120 0.83 -17.09 11.34
C THR A 120 0.83 -15.89 12.27
N THR A 121 2.01 -15.40 12.60
CA THR A 121 2.22 -14.20 13.42
C THR A 121 2.89 -13.13 12.59
N SER A 122 2.33 -11.92 12.59
CA SER A 122 2.97 -10.73 12.02
C SER A 122 3.27 -9.70 13.09
N ARG A 123 4.35 -8.93 12.86
CA ARG A 123 4.76 -7.81 13.70
C ARG A 123 4.19 -6.51 13.17
N PHE A 124 3.70 -5.68 14.08
CA PHE A 124 3.13 -4.36 13.82
C PHE A 124 3.71 -3.35 14.80
N LYS A 125 3.50 -2.06 14.52
CA LYS A 125 3.84 -0.98 15.43
C LYS A 125 2.85 0.16 15.42
N HIS A 126 2.79 0.90 16.53
CA HIS A 126 2.10 2.19 16.61
C HIS A 126 2.84 3.11 17.59
N TRP A 127 2.45 4.37 17.67
CA TRP A 127 3.01 5.30 18.64
C TRP A 127 2.62 4.89 20.07
N GLY A 128 3.58 4.90 20.99
CA GLY A 128 3.30 4.79 22.42
C GLY A 128 2.73 6.11 22.98
N HIS A 129 2.60 6.21 24.30
CA HIS A 129 1.96 7.34 24.97
C HIS A 129 2.68 8.69 24.75
N TYR A 130 3.99 8.68 24.51
CA TYR A 130 4.76 9.88 24.13
C TYR A 130 4.46 10.41 22.72
N GLY A 131 3.75 9.64 21.88
CA GLY A 131 3.36 10.04 20.54
C GLY A 131 4.50 9.95 19.51
N ALA A 132 4.38 10.74 18.45
CA ALA A 132 5.30 10.72 17.30
C ALA A 132 6.63 11.42 17.64
N CYS A 133 7.56 10.67 18.22
CA CYS A 133 8.91 11.11 18.53
C CYS A 133 9.96 10.05 18.16
N GLU A 134 11.24 10.39 18.24
CA GLU A 134 12.33 9.46 17.96
C GLU A 134 12.27 8.25 18.91
N SER A 135 12.26 7.04 18.33
CA SER A 135 12.07 5.79 19.07
C SER A 135 10.79 5.75 19.93
N GLY A 136 9.77 6.55 19.56
CA GLY A 136 8.49 6.64 20.26
C GLY A 136 7.49 5.53 19.88
N GLU A 137 7.88 4.64 18.97
CA GLU A 137 7.05 3.53 18.54
C GLU A 137 7.15 2.31 19.47
N VAL A 138 6.03 1.62 19.63
CA VAL A 138 5.93 0.33 20.31
C VAL A 138 5.56 -0.77 19.31
N TYR A 139 6.16 -1.94 19.51
CA TYR A 139 6.08 -3.12 18.67
C TYR A 139 5.26 -4.21 19.33
N TYR A 140 4.51 -4.96 18.53
CA TYR A 140 3.71 -6.09 19.00
C TYR A 140 3.43 -7.07 17.85
N ASP A 141 3.13 -8.30 18.23
CA ASP A 141 2.91 -9.43 17.35
C ASP A 141 1.45 -9.86 17.45
N ALA A 142 0.76 -10.02 16.33
CA ALA A 142 -0.65 -10.44 16.27
C ALA A 142 -0.82 -11.63 15.32
N LYS A 143 -1.79 -12.49 15.62
CA LYS A 143 -2.15 -13.61 14.76
C LYS A 143 -2.84 -13.10 13.49
N VAL A 144 -2.36 -13.52 12.34
CA VAL A 144 -2.85 -13.11 11.02
C VAL A 144 -2.98 -14.30 10.06
N GLY A 145 -3.71 -14.10 8.97
CA GLY A 145 -3.78 -15.08 7.89
C GLY A 145 -2.46 -15.17 7.14
N LEU A 146 -2.03 -16.40 6.82
CA LEU A 146 -1.02 -16.69 5.82
C LEU A 146 -1.73 -17.26 4.60
N TRP A 147 -1.55 -16.59 3.47
CA TRP A 147 -2.20 -16.92 2.21
C TRP A 147 -1.17 -17.36 1.16
N GLU A 148 -1.60 -18.21 0.23
CA GLU A 148 -0.80 -18.61 -0.92
C GLU A 148 -1.52 -18.26 -2.22
N CYS A 149 -0.77 -17.81 -3.21
CA CYS A 149 -1.24 -17.58 -4.57
C CYS A 149 -0.45 -18.47 -5.53
N THR A 150 -1.14 -19.37 -6.24
CA THR A 150 -0.51 -20.21 -7.25
C THR A 150 -0.35 -19.41 -8.53
N ALA A 151 0.90 -19.19 -8.94
CA ALA A 151 1.24 -18.57 -10.21
C ALA A 151 0.97 -19.55 -11.38
N SER A 152 -0.27 -20.02 -11.54
CA SER A 152 -0.61 -21.01 -12.58
C SER A 152 -0.35 -20.45 -13.98
N GLU A 153 -0.41 -19.13 -14.08
CA GLU A 153 0.45 -18.30 -14.91
C GLU A 153 0.99 -17.27 -13.91
N GLN A 154 2.27 -16.88 -13.96
CA GLN A 154 2.66 -15.72 -13.14
C GLN A 154 1.64 -14.61 -13.48
N PRO A 155 0.88 -14.06 -12.52
CA PRO A 155 0.30 -12.76 -12.78
C PRO A 155 1.54 -11.97 -13.12
N GLU A 156 1.65 -11.49 -14.36
CA GLU A 156 2.80 -10.72 -14.80
C GLU A 156 3.07 -9.77 -13.65
N SER A 157 4.15 -10.02 -12.88
CA SER A 157 4.34 -9.42 -11.56
C SER A 157 4.87 -8.04 -11.83
N ARG A 158 4.04 -7.27 -12.51
CA ARG A 158 4.39 -6.01 -13.07
C ARG A 158 4.27 -5.07 -11.89
N GLU A 159 5.40 -4.51 -11.52
CA GLU A 159 5.51 -3.55 -10.44
C GLU A 159 4.55 -2.40 -10.74
N TRP A 160 3.50 -2.27 -9.93
CA TRP A 160 2.59 -1.13 -9.99
C TRP A 160 3.07 -0.06 -9.02
N PHE A 161 2.92 1.20 -9.42
CA PHE A 161 3.18 2.33 -8.55
C PHE A 161 1.87 2.75 -7.86
N LYS A 162 1.91 2.94 -6.54
CA LYS A 162 0.76 3.33 -5.72
C LYS A 162 0.83 4.83 -5.43
N ILE A 163 -0.25 5.55 -5.73
CA ILE A 163 -0.40 6.99 -5.49
C ILE A 163 -1.60 7.20 -4.56
N HIS A 164 -1.38 7.87 -3.43
CA HIS A 164 -2.47 8.31 -2.56
C HIS A 164 -3.08 9.63 -3.07
N ILE A 165 -4.40 9.63 -3.25
CA ILE A 165 -5.18 10.74 -3.77
C ILE A 165 -6.31 11.02 -2.79
N ARG A 166 -6.53 12.28 -2.47
CA ARG A 166 -7.63 12.75 -1.65
C ARG A 166 -8.49 13.71 -2.46
N LYS A 167 -9.81 13.50 -2.44
CA LYS A 167 -10.78 14.43 -3.00
C LYS A 167 -10.98 15.62 -2.04
N ASN A 168 -10.79 16.81 -2.58
CA ASN A 168 -11.02 18.07 -1.88
C ASN A 168 -12.47 18.52 -2.09
N THR A 169 -13.06 19.13 -1.06
CA THR A 169 -14.44 19.63 -1.08
C THR A 169 -14.50 21.16 -1.06
N ARG A 170 -13.34 21.85 -1.04
CA ARG A 170 -13.25 23.31 -0.98
C ARG A 170 -13.23 23.91 -2.39
N SER A 171 -14.01 24.96 -2.61
CA SER A 171 -14.07 25.68 -3.88
C SER A 171 -12.81 26.54 -4.11
N GLY A 172 -12.19 26.43 -5.28
CA GLY A 172 -11.05 27.27 -5.69
C GLY A 172 -9.67 26.63 -5.51
N GLU A 173 -9.60 25.42 -4.95
CA GLU A 173 -8.41 24.58 -4.92
C GLU A 173 -8.56 23.41 -5.90
N ASP A 174 -7.47 22.70 -6.19
CA ASP A 174 -7.52 21.48 -6.99
C ASP A 174 -8.46 20.45 -6.35
N MET A 175 -9.34 19.87 -7.18
CA MET A 175 -10.36 18.92 -6.75
C MET A 175 -9.75 17.62 -6.20
N TYR A 176 -8.58 17.23 -6.69
CA TYR A 176 -7.84 16.05 -6.22
C TYR A 176 -6.44 16.47 -5.81
N VAL A 177 -6.05 16.12 -4.59
CA VAL A 177 -4.78 16.50 -3.96
C VAL A 177 -4.12 15.29 -3.29
N GLY A 178 -2.83 15.37 -2.98
CA GLY A 178 -2.10 14.28 -2.33
C GLY A 178 -0.70 14.17 -2.91
N GLU A 179 -0.37 13.01 -3.45
CA GLU A 179 0.87 12.82 -4.22
C GLU A 179 0.78 13.40 -5.63
N ILE A 180 -0.43 13.61 -6.14
CA ILE A 180 -0.71 14.34 -7.39
C ILE A 180 -1.71 15.45 -7.12
N SER A 181 -1.77 16.41 -8.04
CA SER A 181 -2.74 17.51 -8.00
C SER A 181 -3.49 17.56 -9.33
N CYS A 182 -4.82 17.47 -9.28
CA CYS A 182 -5.67 17.60 -10.46
C CYS A 182 -6.80 18.60 -10.18
N LYS A 183 -6.93 19.57 -11.07
CA LYS A 183 -7.91 20.66 -10.96
C LYS A 183 -9.34 20.14 -10.89
N ASP A 184 -9.67 19.15 -11.71
CA ASP A 184 -11.02 18.62 -11.90
C ASP A 184 -11.02 17.12 -12.25
N GLU A 185 -12.20 16.56 -12.50
CA GLU A 185 -12.37 15.16 -12.90
C GLU A 185 -11.71 14.82 -14.23
N ASP A 186 -11.63 15.77 -15.15
CA ASP A 186 -11.06 15.52 -16.48
C ASP A 186 -9.53 15.48 -16.41
N GLY A 187 -8.93 16.33 -15.57
CA GLY A 187 -7.52 16.24 -15.22
C GLY A 187 -7.16 14.90 -14.57
N LEU A 188 -7.99 14.41 -13.64
CA LEU A 188 -7.78 13.10 -13.04
C LEU A 188 -7.92 11.97 -14.07
N LYS A 189 -8.97 11.99 -14.91
CA LYS A 189 -9.16 11.00 -15.99
C LYS A 189 -7.99 11.01 -16.97
N GLN A 190 -7.48 12.18 -17.32
CA GLN A 190 -6.30 12.31 -18.16
C GLN A 190 -5.08 11.67 -17.49
N PHE A 191 -4.82 11.99 -16.22
CA PHE A 191 -3.70 11.40 -15.48
C PHE A 191 -3.79 9.87 -15.40
N VAL A 192 -4.97 9.35 -15.10
CA VAL A 192 -5.26 7.90 -15.08
C VAL A 192 -4.96 7.29 -16.45
N ASN A 193 -5.49 7.87 -17.52
CA ASN A 193 -5.28 7.33 -18.87
C ASN A 193 -3.82 7.38 -19.30
N ASP A 194 -3.10 8.46 -18.97
CA ASP A 194 -1.70 8.62 -19.34
C ASP A 194 -0.82 7.54 -18.69
N HIS A 195 -1.16 7.11 -17.48
CA HIS A 195 -0.36 6.19 -16.68
C HIS A 195 -0.95 4.77 -16.57
N GLU A 196 -1.90 4.39 -17.43
CA GLU A 196 -2.59 3.08 -17.32
C GLU A 196 -3.14 2.82 -15.90
N GLY A 197 -3.67 3.89 -15.30
CA GLY A 197 -4.09 3.92 -13.91
C GLY A 197 -5.41 3.20 -13.65
N THR A 198 -5.57 2.70 -12.43
CA THR A 198 -6.84 2.24 -11.89
C THR A 198 -7.03 2.84 -10.49
N ILE A 199 -8.16 3.50 -10.27
CA ILE A 199 -8.51 4.11 -8.99
C ILE A 199 -9.35 3.15 -8.15
N PHE A 200 -8.95 3.01 -6.89
CA PHE A 200 -9.67 2.32 -5.83
C PHE A 200 -10.12 3.36 -4.80
N ALA A 201 -11.41 3.42 -4.53
CA ALA A 201 -11.98 4.31 -3.53
C ALA A 201 -12.87 3.50 -2.59
N GLU A 202 -12.72 3.72 -1.29
CA GLU A 202 -13.66 3.20 -0.30
C GLU A 202 -14.99 3.96 -0.42
N GLU A 203 -16.10 3.27 -0.24
CA GLU A 203 -17.44 3.88 -0.21
C GLU A 203 -17.50 4.96 0.89
N ASP A 204 -18.05 6.13 0.56
CA ASP A 204 -18.10 7.32 1.41
C ASP A 204 -16.75 7.90 1.88
N SER A 205 -15.62 7.47 1.30
CA SER A 205 -14.29 8.01 1.59
C SER A 205 -13.89 9.12 0.62
N GLN A 206 -13.26 10.18 1.14
CA GLN A 206 -12.55 11.16 0.31
C GLN A 206 -11.14 10.69 -0.05
N GLU A 207 -10.63 9.66 0.62
CA GLU A 207 -9.32 9.04 0.35
C GLU A 207 -9.48 7.96 -0.73
N MET A 208 -8.58 8.01 -1.71
CA MET A 208 -8.52 7.15 -2.87
C MET A 208 -7.07 6.68 -3.06
N VAL A 209 -6.92 5.53 -3.69
CA VAL A 209 -5.63 4.98 -4.07
C VAL A 209 -5.66 4.71 -5.56
N MET A 210 -4.67 5.20 -6.29
CA MET A 210 -4.47 4.83 -7.68
C MET A 210 -3.28 3.90 -7.81
N LEU A 211 -3.45 2.82 -8.57
CA LEU A 211 -2.34 2.01 -9.07
C LEU A 211 -2.10 2.37 -10.53
N CYS A 212 -0.86 2.68 -10.89
CA CYS A 212 -0.51 3.10 -12.24
C CYS A 212 0.90 2.68 -12.62
N PHE A 213 1.25 2.88 -13.89
CA PHE A 213 2.62 2.81 -14.35
C PHE A 213 3.44 3.93 -13.70
N ARG A 214 4.73 3.68 -13.50
CA ARG A 214 5.69 4.70 -13.10
C ARG A 214 5.74 5.80 -14.13
N HIS A 215 5.96 7.02 -13.66
CA HIS A 215 6.12 8.18 -14.52
C HIS A 215 7.61 8.51 -14.73
N SER A 216 7.97 8.86 -15.96
CA SER A 216 9.28 9.40 -16.31
C SER A 216 9.15 10.52 -17.32
N ASP A 217 9.89 11.59 -17.10
CA ASP A 217 10.04 12.71 -18.03
C ASP A 217 11.39 12.59 -18.76
N MET A 218 11.41 12.69 -20.09
CA MET A 218 12.65 12.60 -20.86
C MET A 218 12.71 13.66 -21.96
N ARG A 219 13.64 14.61 -21.80
CA ARG A 219 13.92 15.60 -22.84
C ARG A 219 14.73 14.97 -23.98
N ILE A 220 14.30 15.18 -25.23
CA ILE A 220 14.97 14.65 -26.42
C ILE A 220 15.31 15.75 -27.43
N SER A 221 16.15 15.41 -28.42
CA SER A 221 16.47 16.33 -29.50
C SER A 221 15.31 16.43 -30.52
N PRO A 222 15.19 17.54 -31.27
CA PRO A 222 14.18 17.67 -32.32
C PRO A 222 14.25 16.55 -33.38
N GLU A 223 15.46 16.08 -33.72
CA GLU A 223 15.65 14.98 -34.67
C GLU A 223 15.11 13.65 -34.15
N GLU A 224 15.26 13.36 -32.86
CA GLU A 224 14.70 12.17 -32.22
C GLU A 224 13.17 12.30 -32.12
N TRP A 225 12.69 13.48 -31.77
CA TRP A 225 11.27 13.79 -31.68
C TRP A 225 10.55 13.54 -33.01
N GLU A 226 11.06 14.07 -34.12
CA GLU A 226 10.45 13.89 -35.44
C GLU A 226 10.38 12.41 -35.88
N LYS A 227 11.35 11.59 -35.45
CA LYS A 227 11.39 10.15 -35.76
C LYS A 227 10.40 9.31 -34.95
N MET A 228 9.91 9.83 -33.82
CA MET A 228 8.95 9.10 -32.99
C MET A 228 7.57 9.05 -33.65
N ASP A 229 7.12 7.84 -33.98
CA ASP A 229 5.77 7.57 -34.47
C ASP A 229 4.77 7.46 -33.30
N CYS A 230 4.55 8.58 -32.61
CA CYS A 230 3.63 8.70 -31.49
C CYS A 230 2.79 9.98 -31.62
N PRO A 231 1.51 9.95 -31.21
CA PRO A 231 0.66 11.12 -31.24
C PRO A 231 1.19 12.21 -30.29
N VAL A 232 1.13 13.46 -30.74
CA VAL A 232 1.46 14.63 -29.91
C VAL A 232 0.26 14.97 -29.04
N SER A 233 0.52 15.26 -27.77
CA SER A 233 -0.46 15.69 -26.77
C SER A 233 0.06 16.89 -26.01
N MET A 234 -0.81 17.71 -25.44
CA MET A 234 -0.41 18.81 -24.56
C MET A 234 -0.45 18.37 -23.10
N ARG A 235 0.64 18.50 -22.36
CA ARG A 235 0.70 18.21 -20.92
C ARG A 235 1.48 19.28 -20.16
N GLU A 236 1.15 19.44 -18.88
CA GLU A 236 1.91 20.29 -17.98
C GLU A 236 3.13 19.51 -17.45
N ILE A 237 4.33 19.93 -17.85
CA ILE A 237 5.60 19.40 -17.34
C ILE A 237 6.33 20.55 -16.64
N TYR A 238 6.67 20.36 -15.37
CA TYR A 238 7.32 21.35 -14.50
C TYR A 238 6.65 22.74 -14.50
N GLY A 239 5.32 22.77 -14.50
CA GLY A 239 4.53 24.02 -14.47
C GLY A 239 4.37 24.72 -15.82
N GLN A 240 4.79 24.07 -16.92
CA GLN A 240 4.68 24.61 -18.27
C GLN A 240 3.92 23.66 -19.18
N MET A 241 3.00 24.20 -19.98
CA MET A 241 2.33 23.44 -21.03
C MET A 241 3.31 23.14 -22.17
N GLN A 242 3.56 21.87 -22.41
CA GLN A 242 4.49 21.38 -23.43
C GLN A 242 3.80 20.37 -24.34
N GLU A 243 4.25 20.33 -25.60
CA GLU A 243 3.94 19.23 -26.51
C GLU A 243 4.72 18.01 -26.05
N VAL A 244 4.02 16.89 -25.84
CA VAL A 244 4.60 15.63 -25.37
C VAL A 244 4.20 14.47 -26.26
N LYS A 245 5.11 13.50 -26.39
CA LYS A 245 4.81 12.17 -26.94
C LYS A 245 4.88 11.17 -25.80
N ILE A 246 3.75 10.49 -25.56
CA ILE A 246 3.60 9.57 -24.43
C ILE A 246 3.84 8.15 -24.91
N VAL A 247 4.82 7.47 -24.33
CA VAL A 247 5.12 6.06 -24.62
C VAL A 247 4.90 5.23 -23.36
N LYS A 248 4.21 4.11 -23.51
CA LYS A 248 3.88 3.19 -22.42
C LYS A 248 4.57 1.86 -22.63
N ASP A 249 5.49 1.53 -21.76
CA ASP A 249 6.14 0.21 -21.73
C ASP A 249 5.36 -0.71 -20.79
N HIS A 250 4.52 -1.57 -21.37
CA HIS A 250 3.74 -2.55 -20.62
C HIS A 250 4.60 -3.69 -20.03
N LYS A 251 5.86 -3.85 -20.46
CA LYS A 251 6.77 -4.85 -19.87
C LYS A 251 7.37 -4.34 -18.56
N THR A 252 7.73 -3.06 -18.50
CA THR A 252 8.37 -2.44 -17.31
C THR A 252 7.43 -1.58 -16.47
N HIS A 253 6.17 -1.41 -16.91
CA HIS A 253 5.18 -0.55 -16.27
C HIS A 253 5.67 0.88 -16.10
N LEU A 254 6.22 1.42 -17.19
CA LEU A 254 6.74 2.77 -17.26
C LEU A 254 5.97 3.56 -18.33
N THR A 255 5.51 4.75 -17.95
CA THR A 255 5.02 5.77 -18.87
C THR A 255 6.10 6.85 -18.97
N THR A 256 6.60 7.08 -20.18
CA THR A 256 7.58 8.12 -20.45
C THR A 256 6.96 9.25 -21.27
N PHE A 257 7.05 10.46 -20.75
CA PHE A 257 6.70 11.68 -21.46
C PHE A 257 7.98 12.22 -22.11
N TYR A 258 8.03 12.14 -23.44
CA TYR A 258 9.07 12.78 -24.21
C TYR A 258 8.66 14.22 -24.51
N TYR A 259 9.61 15.16 -24.49
CA TYR A 259 9.42 16.59 -24.80
C TYR A 259 10.73 17.29 -25.20
#